data_AF-A0A963VPV3-F1
#
_entry.id   AF-A0A963VPV3-F1
#
_cell.length_a   1.000
_cell.length_b   1.000
_cell.length_c   1.000
_cell.angle_alpha   90.00
_cell.angle_beta   90.00
_cell.angle_gamma   90.00
#
_symmetry.space_group_name_H-M   'P 1'
#
loop_
_entity.id
_entity.type
_entity.pdbx_description
1 polymer ?
#
loop_
_entity_poly.entity_id
_entity_poly.type
_entity_poly.pdbx_seq_one_letter_code
_entity_poly.pdbx_strand_id
1 'polypeptide(L)'
;MNETVEQRLVARFSVVRALALIGDGWTLLILRSAFHGTHRFTDWQAELGVPKAVLSNRLERLVEARVFRKVPTSAGGKRMEYRLGEAGLELWEPLSAIFRWANQWAIDAKPGQQWFHHAVCGQDCDLVISCDTCAQPLTPFNTVAESGPGAGLEHRIEAHSRRRANSASRHGEKYLGSAEVMAMFGDMWSPAIIASAFRGVRRFNDLVAYLRIPPLVLSMRLKELLALGVLKRKSVEDSERYEAFHLTRKGLDLFPYIAMLA
;
A
#
# COMPACT_ATOMS: atom_id res chain seq x y z
N MET A 1 -24.88 -27.43 4.61
CA MET A 1 -23.46 -27.33 4.19
C MET A 1 -23.41 -26.26 3.09
N ASN A 2 -23.06 -24.99 3.30
CA ASN A 2 -22.59 -24.26 4.49
C ASN A 2 -22.73 -22.73 4.19
N GLU A 3 -23.79 -22.05 4.67
CA GLU A 3 -23.96 -20.58 4.53
C GLU A 3 -22.77 -19.78 5.13
N THR A 4 -22.02 -20.39 6.04
CA THR A 4 -20.83 -19.83 6.70
C THR A 4 -19.57 -19.82 5.82
N VAL A 5 -19.52 -20.59 4.71
CA VAL A 5 -18.36 -20.61 3.80
C VAL A 5 -18.47 -19.52 2.74
N GLU A 6 -19.68 -19.26 2.24
CA GLU A 6 -19.95 -18.23 1.23
C GLU A 6 -19.76 -16.81 1.78
N GLN A 7 -19.95 -16.62 3.09
CA GLN A 7 -19.71 -15.37 3.82
C GLN A 7 -18.22 -14.95 3.94
N ARG A 8 -17.28 -15.77 3.45
CA ARG A 8 -15.83 -15.45 3.48
C ARG A 8 -15.24 -15.11 2.12
N LEU A 9 -16.03 -15.11 1.05
CA LEU A 9 -15.59 -14.75 -0.28
C LEU A 9 -15.61 -13.23 -0.48
N VAL A 10 -14.54 -12.70 -1.05
CA VAL A 10 -14.38 -11.28 -1.39
C VAL A 10 -14.07 -11.14 -2.87
N ALA A 11 -14.34 -9.96 -3.43
CA ALA A 11 -13.96 -9.70 -4.82
C ALA A 11 -12.43 -9.75 -4.97
N ARG A 12 -11.99 -10.40 -6.06
CA ARG A 12 -10.59 -10.70 -6.33
C ARG A 12 -9.91 -9.47 -6.91
N PHE A 13 -8.96 -8.90 -6.17
CA PHE A 13 -8.19 -7.73 -6.59
C PHE A 13 -6.70 -8.00 -6.49
N SER A 14 -5.98 -7.78 -7.59
CA SER A 14 -4.50 -7.74 -7.67
C SER A 14 -3.91 -6.85 -6.57
N VAL A 15 -4.43 -5.63 -6.42
CA VAL A 15 -4.00 -4.68 -5.40
C VAL A 15 -4.14 -5.22 -3.98
N VAL A 16 -5.22 -5.96 -3.69
CA VAL A 16 -5.45 -6.58 -2.38
C VAL A 16 -4.43 -7.67 -2.09
N ARG A 17 -4.07 -8.49 -3.09
CA ARG A 17 -3.04 -9.53 -2.93
C ARG A 17 -1.66 -8.94 -2.72
N ALA A 18 -1.29 -7.94 -3.51
CA ALA A 18 -0.03 -7.22 -3.33
C ALA A 18 0.05 -6.63 -1.92
N LEU A 19 -1.01 -5.96 -1.47
CA LEU A 19 -1.12 -5.40 -0.12
C LEU A 19 -1.14 -6.42 1.00
N ALA A 20 -1.64 -7.63 0.80
CA ALA A 20 -1.53 -8.67 1.82
C ALA A 20 -0.06 -9.08 2.09
N LEU A 21 0.82 -8.83 1.12
CA LEU A 21 2.26 -9.04 1.22
C LEU A 21 2.98 -7.80 1.75
N ILE A 22 2.72 -6.61 1.19
CA ILE A 22 3.50 -5.38 1.47
C ILE A 22 2.77 -4.36 2.34
N GLY A 23 1.46 -4.49 2.50
CA GLY A 23 0.56 -3.56 3.20
C GLY A 23 0.58 -3.73 4.72
N ASP A 24 1.76 -3.97 5.29
CA ASP A 24 1.97 -3.80 6.71
C ASP A 24 3.14 -2.87 6.96
N GLY A 25 2.99 -2.04 7.98
CA GLY A 25 3.90 -0.93 8.22
C GLY A 25 5.37 -1.30 8.36
N TRP A 26 5.65 -2.42 9.03
CA TRP A 26 7.01 -2.90 9.20
C TRP A 26 7.59 -3.39 7.88
N THR A 27 6.79 -4.07 7.04
CA THR A 27 7.24 -4.51 5.72
C THR A 27 7.61 -3.33 4.83
N LEU A 28 6.80 -2.26 4.81
CA LEU A 28 7.14 -1.04 4.07
C LEU A 28 8.47 -0.43 4.53
N LEU A 29 8.71 -0.37 5.85
CA LEU A 29 9.96 0.15 6.40
C LEU A 29 11.17 -0.75 6.09
N ILE A 30 11.00 -2.06 6.22
CA ILE A 30 12.06 -3.04 5.90
C ILE A 30 12.45 -2.92 4.43
N LEU A 31 11.48 -2.89 3.52
CA LEU A 31 11.70 -2.75 2.08
C LEU A 31 12.38 -1.43 1.75
N ARG A 32 11.92 -0.32 2.36
CA ARG A 32 12.56 0.99 2.20
C ARG A 32 14.05 0.97 2.58
N SER A 33 14.37 0.46 3.78
CA SER A 33 15.77 0.35 4.22
C SER A 33 16.57 -0.58 3.31
N ALA A 34 15.94 -1.62 2.76
CA ALA A 34 16.59 -2.52 1.79
C ALA A 34 17.01 -1.81 0.50
N PHE A 35 16.16 -0.95 -0.04
CA PHE A 35 16.51 -0.13 -1.20
C PHE A 35 17.62 0.89 -0.90
N HIS A 36 17.79 1.29 0.36
CA HIS A 36 18.93 2.08 0.81
C HIS A 36 20.18 1.27 1.17
N GLY A 37 20.15 -0.04 0.96
CA GLY A 37 21.31 -0.91 1.16
C GLY A 37 21.34 -1.68 2.48
N THR A 38 20.35 -1.55 3.36
CA THR A 38 20.25 -2.37 4.58
C THR A 38 19.90 -3.82 4.21
N HIS A 39 20.80 -4.76 4.51
CA HIS A 39 20.64 -6.16 4.11
C HIS A 39 20.83 -7.16 5.26
N ARG A 40 21.16 -6.70 6.47
CA ARG A 40 21.38 -7.57 7.64
C ARG A 40 20.27 -7.43 8.65
N PHE A 41 19.97 -8.54 9.31
CA PHE A 41 18.97 -8.60 10.37
C PHE A 41 19.24 -7.59 11.49
N THR A 42 20.49 -7.52 11.96
CA THR A 42 20.91 -6.63 13.06
C THR A 42 20.79 -5.16 12.69
N ASP A 43 21.04 -4.84 11.42
CA ASP A 43 21.05 -3.46 10.94
C ASP A 43 19.62 -2.92 10.91
N TRP A 44 18.64 -3.72 10.44
CA TRP A 44 17.22 -3.36 10.58
C TRP A 44 16.77 -3.21 12.03
N GLN A 45 17.25 -4.06 12.95
CA GLN A 45 16.91 -3.90 14.35
C GLN A 45 17.45 -2.59 14.93
N ALA A 46 18.69 -2.24 14.59
CA ALA A 46 19.33 -1.01 15.05
C ALA A 46 18.69 0.24 14.43
N GLU A 47 18.39 0.19 13.14
CA GLU A 47 17.82 1.30 12.37
C GLU A 47 16.34 1.54 12.75
N LEU A 48 15.52 0.49 12.69
CA LEU A 48 14.05 0.59 12.76
C LEU A 48 13.48 0.32 14.15
N GLY A 49 14.25 -0.28 15.07
CA GLY A 49 13.75 -0.72 16.38
C GLY A 49 12.70 -1.83 16.29
N VAL A 50 12.60 -2.51 15.16
CA VAL A 50 11.61 -3.56 14.92
C VAL A 50 11.82 -4.75 15.88
N PRO A 51 10.77 -5.26 16.56
CA PRO A 51 10.90 -6.42 17.42
C PRO A 51 11.39 -7.65 16.66
N LYS A 52 12.35 -8.39 17.24
CA LYS A 52 12.99 -9.56 16.61
C LYS A 52 11.99 -10.56 16.02
N ALA A 53 10.94 -10.91 16.77
CA ALA A 53 9.92 -11.85 16.32
C ALA A 53 9.09 -11.31 15.14
N VAL A 54 8.88 -10.00 15.06
CA VAL A 54 8.20 -9.37 13.93
C VAL A 54 9.11 -9.38 12.70
N LEU A 55 10.37 -8.94 12.86
CA LEU A 55 11.34 -8.92 11.76
C LEU A 55 11.56 -10.31 11.15
N SER A 56 11.76 -11.34 11.99
CA SER A 56 11.89 -12.73 11.52
C SER A 56 10.69 -13.18 10.70
N ASN A 57 9.47 -12.99 11.21
CA ASN A 57 8.26 -13.40 10.51
C ASN A 57 8.07 -12.66 9.17
N ARG A 58 8.43 -11.37 9.10
CA ARG A 58 8.36 -10.62 7.84
C ARG A 58 9.38 -11.09 6.83
N LEU A 59 10.65 -11.20 7.23
CA LEU A 59 11.72 -11.64 6.33
C LEU A 59 11.47 -13.05 5.80
N GLU A 60 10.97 -13.96 6.62
CA GLU A 60 10.59 -15.32 6.18
C GLU A 60 9.55 -15.28 5.06
N ARG A 61 8.44 -14.55 5.25
CA ARG A 61 7.39 -14.41 4.23
C ARG A 61 7.87 -13.71 2.97
N LEU A 62 8.71 -12.68 3.11
CA LEU A 62 9.28 -11.97 1.96
C LEU A 62 10.27 -12.84 1.19
N VAL A 63 10.98 -13.77 1.86
CA VAL A 63 11.80 -14.78 1.19
C VAL A 63 10.94 -15.81 0.47
N GLU A 64 9.87 -16.31 1.11
CA GLU A 64 8.91 -17.23 0.49
C GLU A 64 8.27 -16.63 -0.77
N ALA A 65 7.91 -15.35 -0.71
CA ALA A 65 7.37 -14.59 -1.83
C ALA A 65 8.44 -14.13 -2.87
N ARG A 66 9.71 -14.56 -2.71
CA ARG A 66 10.84 -14.18 -3.58
C ARG A 66 11.13 -12.68 -3.65
N VAL A 67 10.57 -11.89 -2.74
CA VAL A 67 10.89 -10.46 -2.56
C VAL A 67 12.32 -10.31 -2.04
N PHE A 68 12.73 -11.19 -1.12
CA PHE A 68 14.12 -11.32 -0.71
C PHE A 68 14.70 -12.69 -1.08
N ARG A 69 16.01 -12.74 -1.25
CA ARG A 69 16.80 -13.96 -1.27
C ARG A 69 17.80 -13.92 -0.12
N LYS A 70 17.95 -15.05 0.56
CA LYS A 70 18.88 -15.19 1.67
C LYS A 70 20.22 -15.73 1.13
N VAL A 71 21.29 -14.94 1.26
CA VAL A 71 22.61 -15.25 0.71
C VAL A 71 23.70 -15.13 1.77
N PRO A 72 24.81 -15.88 1.68
CA PRO A 72 25.96 -15.68 2.56
C PRO A 72 26.58 -14.28 2.37
N THR A 73 27.03 -13.64 3.46
CA THR A 73 27.76 -12.36 3.42
C THR A 73 29.04 -12.44 2.58
N SER A 74 29.67 -13.61 2.58
CA SER A 74 30.88 -13.92 1.81
C SER A 74 30.83 -15.37 1.35
N ALA A 75 31.57 -15.72 0.30
CA ALA A 75 31.68 -17.11 -0.17
C ALA A 75 32.12 -18.02 0.99
N GLY A 76 31.29 -19.02 1.34
CA GLY A 76 31.54 -19.94 2.45
C GLY A 76 31.27 -19.38 3.87
N GLY A 77 30.78 -18.15 4.00
CA GLY A 77 30.48 -17.53 5.29
C GLY A 77 29.23 -18.11 5.97
N LYS A 78 29.24 -18.20 7.31
CA LYS A 78 28.07 -18.61 8.12
C LYS A 78 27.03 -17.49 8.30
N ARG A 79 27.42 -16.23 8.07
CA ARG A 79 26.55 -15.07 8.22
C ARG A 79 25.73 -14.90 6.95
N MET A 80 24.43 -14.67 7.13
CA MET A 80 23.46 -14.54 6.04
C MET A 80 22.94 -13.11 5.96
N GLU A 81 22.68 -12.68 4.74
CA GLU A 81 22.10 -11.38 4.39
C GLU A 81 20.87 -11.59 3.51
N TYR A 82 20.02 -10.58 3.44
CA TYR A 82 18.80 -10.57 2.66
C TYR A 82 18.99 -9.57 1.53
N ARG A 83 19.02 -10.07 0.29
CA ARG A 83 19.15 -9.25 -0.92
C ARG A 83 17.84 -9.24 -1.66
N LEU A 84 17.48 -8.11 -2.28
CA LEU A 84 16.28 -8.02 -3.10
C LEU A 84 16.33 -9.10 -4.21
N GLY A 85 15.24 -9.86 -4.31
CA GLY A 85 14.97 -10.73 -5.44
C GLY A 85 14.33 -9.94 -6.58
N GLU A 86 14.04 -10.62 -7.69
CA GLU A 86 13.39 -10.02 -8.86
C GLU A 86 12.05 -9.37 -8.49
N ALA A 87 11.16 -10.11 -7.82
CA ALA A 87 9.89 -9.58 -7.31
C ALA A 87 10.08 -8.44 -6.29
N GLY A 88 11.21 -8.41 -5.58
CA GLY A 88 11.51 -7.32 -4.65
C GLY A 88 11.96 -6.05 -5.34
N LEU A 89 12.69 -6.15 -6.45
CA LEU A 89 13.09 -5.01 -7.26
C LEU A 89 11.89 -4.36 -7.96
N GLU A 90 10.91 -5.17 -8.41
CA GLU A 90 9.65 -4.67 -8.99
C GLU A 90 8.83 -3.82 -8.01
N LEU A 91 9.04 -3.98 -6.69
CA LEU A 91 8.36 -3.15 -5.68
C LEU A 91 8.90 -1.73 -5.58
N TRP A 92 10.01 -1.40 -6.26
CA TRP A 92 10.59 -0.06 -6.23
C TRP A 92 9.59 1.02 -6.60
N GLU A 93 8.88 0.83 -7.72
CA GLU A 93 7.93 1.80 -8.27
C GLU A 93 6.73 2.04 -7.34
N PRO A 94 5.96 1.01 -6.91
CA PRO A 94 4.81 1.22 -6.03
C PRO A 94 5.21 1.77 -4.65
N LEU A 95 6.37 1.37 -4.12
CA LEU A 95 6.86 1.93 -2.85
C LEU A 95 7.27 3.39 -2.98
N SER A 96 7.94 3.75 -4.07
CA SER A 96 8.31 5.13 -4.37
C SER A 96 7.07 6.03 -4.49
N ALA A 97 6.00 5.52 -5.11
CA ALA A 97 4.72 6.23 -5.20
C ALA A 97 4.09 6.48 -3.81
N ILE A 98 4.13 5.47 -2.92
CA ILE A 98 3.65 5.62 -1.53
C ILE A 98 4.47 6.66 -0.78
N PHE A 99 5.80 6.57 -0.81
CA PHE A 99 6.66 7.46 -0.03
C PHE A 99 6.58 8.89 -0.54
N ARG A 100 6.50 9.08 -1.86
CA ARG A 100 6.24 10.41 -2.42
C ARG A 100 4.93 10.98 -1.91
N TRP A 101 3.83 10.22 -2.01
CA TRP A 101 2.53 10.67 -1.54
C TRP A 101 2.57 11.02 -0.05
N ALA A 102 3.25 10.20 0.76
CA ALA A 102 3.45 10.44 2.18
C ALA A 102 4.20 11.76 2.45
N ASN A 103 5.24 12.05 1.68
CA ASN A 103 6.02 13.28 1.83
C ASN A 103 5.23 14.52 1.41
N GLN A 104 4.50 14.44 0.31
CA GLN A 104 3.71 15.55 -0.23
C GLN A 104 2.58 15.98 0.73
N TRP A 105 1.96 15.02 1.41
CA TRP A 105 0.80 15.28 2.28
C TRP A 105 1.12 15.23 3.78
N ALA A 106 2.39 15.12 4.15
CA ALA A 106 2.82 15.22 5.53
C ALA A 106 2.56 16.64 6.07
N ILE A 107 1.96 16.72 7.27
CA ILE A 107 1.65 17.99 7.93
C ILE A 107 2.93 18.76 8.31
N ASP A 108 4.03 18.05 8.57
CA ASP A 108 5.34 18.62 8.88
C ASP A 108 6.45 17.94 8.08
N ALA A 109 7.48 18.70 7.70
CA ALA A 109 8.73 18.14 7.20
C ALA A 109 9.41 17.37 8.33
N LYS A 110 9.45 16.04 8.24
CA LYS A 110 10.03 15.17 9.28
C LYS A 110 11.39 14.61 8.85
N PRO A 111 12.30 14.32 9.81
CA PRO A 111 13.49 13.54 9.54
C PRO A 111 13.11 12.24 8.81
N GLY A 112 13.73 11.98 7.67
CA GLY A 112 13.47 10.78 6.87
C GLY A 112 12.44 10.93 5.74
N GLN A 113 11.96 12.13 5.40
CA GLN A 113 11.31 12.34 4.10
C GLN A 113 12.31 12.05 2.96
N GLN A 114 11.84 11.38 1.91
CA GLN A 114 12.63 11.04 0.73
C GLN A 114 12.27 11.97 -0.42
N TRP A 115 13.27 12.71 -0.87
CA TRP A 115 13.21 13.43 -2.14
C TRP A 115 14.05 12.65 -3.14
N PHE A 116 13.51 12.48 -4.34
CA PHE A 116 14.27 11.87 -5.43
C PHE A 116 15.05 12.95 -6.13
N HIS A 117 16.36 12.73 -6.26
CA HIS A 117 17.20 13.48 -7.19
C HIS A 117 17.58 12.53 -8.31
N HIS A 118 17.49 12.99 -9.54
CA HIS A 118 17.88 12.17 -10.68
C HIS A 118 19.40 12.07 -10.70
N ALA A 119 19.95 10.88 -10.44
CA ALA A 119 21.39 10.66 -10.30
C ALA A 119 22.23 11.15 -11.49
N VAL A 120 21.64 11.22 -12.69
CA VAL A 120 22.30 11.67 -13.91
C VAL A 120 22.44 13.19 -13.98
N CYS A 121 21.37 13.95 -13.67
CA CYS A 121 21.38 15.43 -13.81
C CYS A 121 21.40 16.20 -12.48
N GLY A 122 21.27 15.50 -11.34
CA GLY A 122 21.24 16.07 -10.00
C GLY A 122 19.98 16.87 -9.65
N GLN A 123 19.02 17.01 -10.57
CA GLN A 123 17.79 17.76 -10.33
C GLN A 123 16.80 16.95 -9.51
N ASP A 124 16.00 17.65 -8.71
CA ASP A 124 14.82 17.08 -8.05
C ASP A 124 13.90 16.49 -9.11
N CYS A 125 13.45 15.26 -8.89
CA CYS A 125 12.57 14.58 -9.81
C CYS A 125 11.35 14.00 -9.09
N ASP A 126 10.30 13.86 -9.88
CA ASP A 126 9.04 13.27 -9.45
C ASP A 126 8.81 11.94 -10.19
N LEU A 127 8.13 11.00 -9.53
CA LEU A 127 7.74 9.73 -10.12
C LEU A 127 6.52 9.91 -11.03
N VAL A 128 6.74 9.81 -12.34
CA VAL A 128 5.68 9.87 -13.34
C VAL A 128 5.50 8.49 -13.97
N ILE A 129 4.28 7.96 -13.92
CA ILE A 129 3.89 6.82 -14.77
C ILE A 129 3.43 7.35 -16.12
N SER A 130 3.90 6.73 -17.20
CA SER A 130 3.56 7.13 -18.58
C SER A 130 3.07 5.94 -19.39
N CYS A 131 2.26 6.21 -20.41
CA CYS A 131 1.90 5.21 -21.42
C CYS A 131 3.15 4.80 -22.22
N ASP A 132 3.37 3.49 -22.37
CA ASP A 132 4.49 2.92 -23.14
C ASP A 132 4.45 3.25 -24.64
N THR A 133 3.27 3.53 -25.17
CA THR A 133 3.03 3.74 -26.60
C THR A 133 3.18 5.20 -27.00
N CYS A 134 2.61 6.13 -26.22
CA CYS A 134 2.61 7.57 -26.56
C CYS A 134 3.46 8.44 -25.61
N ALA A 135 4.07 7.84 -24.58
CA ALA A 135 4.87 8.51 -23.55
C ALA A 135 4.12 9.60 -22.74
N GLN A 136 2.80 9.76 -22.91
CA GLN A 136 2.03 10.73 -22.14
C GLN A 136 1.85 10.26 -20.69
N PRO A 137 1.87 11.17 -19.70
CA PRO A 137 1.59 10.83 -18.31
C PRO A 137 0.21 10.19 -18.13
N LEU A 138 0.17 9.09 -17.39
CA LEU A 138 -1.07 8.48 -16.96
C LEU A 138 -1.62 9.25 -15.75
N THR A 139 -2.91 9.54 -15.80
CA THR A 139 -3.68 10.25 -14.79
C THR A 139 -4.99 9.50 -14.53
N PRO A 140 -5.67 9.79 -13.41
CA PRO A 140 -7.01 9.27 -13.15
C PRO A 140 -8.05 9.56 -14.24
N PHE A 141 -7.81 10.58 -15.06
CA PHE A 141 -8.80 11.13 -16.00
C PHE A 141 -8.58 10.68 -17.44
N ASN A 142 -7.41 10.12 -17.75
CA ASN A 142 -7.06 9.59 -19.07
C ASN A 142 -6.69 8.09 -19.03
N THR A 143 -6.98 7.41 -17.91
CA THR A 143 -6.73 5.97 -17.74
C THR A 143 -8.01 5.25 -17.39
N VAL A 144 -8.30 4.16 -18.09
CA VAL A 144 -9.43 3.27 -17.81
C VAL A 144 -8.87 1.95 -17.34
N ALA A 145 -9.35 1.47 -16.20
CA ALA A 145 -9.02 0.15 -15.70
C ALA A 145 -10.19 -0.80 -15.97
N GLU A 146 -9.96 -1.84 -16.75
CA GLU A 146 -10.92 -2.93 -16.96
C GLU A 146 -10.66 -4.06 -15.96
N SER A 147 -11.55 -5.05 -15.93
CA SER A 147 -11.35 -6.26 -15.14
C SER A 147 -10.47 -7.21 -15.93
N GLY A 148 -9.29 -7.55 -15.40
CA GLY A 148 -8.40 -8.52 -16.05
C GLY A 148 -8.98 -9.95 -16.05
N PRO A 149 -8.39 -10.89 -16.81
CA PRO A 149 -8.88 -12.27 -16.95
C PRO A 149 -9.01 -13.06 -15.64
N GLY A 150 -8.30 -12.63 -14.59
CA GLY A 150 -8.36 -13.21 -13.26
C GLY A 150 -9.46 -12.65 -12.34
N ALA A 151 -10.34 -11.78 -12.85
CA ALA A 151 -11.46 -11.23 -12.08
C ALA A 151 -12.42 -12.35 -11.62
N GLY A 152 -12.96 -12.21 -10.41
CA GLY A 152 -13.83 -13.22 -9.80
C GLY A 152 -13.90 -13.07 -8.28
N LEU A 153 -14.20 -14.16 -7.59
CA LEU A 153 -14.23 -14.22 -6.12
C LEU A 153 -13.03 -15.00 -5.60
N GLU A 154 -12.46 -14.57 -4.48
CA GLU A 154 -11.42 -15.29 -3.75
C GLU A 154 -11.75 -15.37 -2.26
N HIS A 155 -11.16 -16.33 -1.56
CA HIS A 155 -11.23 -16.33 -0.10
C HIS A 155 -10.52 -15.09 0.44
N ARG A 156 -11.16 -14.42 1.41
CA ARG A 156 -10.57 -13.26 2.08
C ARG A 156 -9.17 -13.60 2.57
N ILE A 157 -8.18 -12.91 2.01
CA ILE A 157 -6.83 -12.97 2.53
C ILE A 157 -6.84 -12.25 3.88
N GLU A 158 -6.58 -12.99 4.95
CA GLU A 158 -6.45 -12.37 6.27
C GLU A 158 -5.19 -11.48 6.26
N ALA A 159 -5.36 -10.17 6.21
CA ALA A 159 -4.25 -9.26 6.48
C ALA A 159 -3.73 -9.55 7.91
N HIS A 160 -2.49 -10.06 8.01
CA HIS A 160 -2.01 -10.66 9.25
C HIS A 160 -1.68 -9.62 10.34
N SER A 161 -2.52 -9.62 11.38
CA SER A 161 -2.39 -9.02 12.72
C SER A 161 -2.43 -7.49 12.84
N ARG A 162 -3.64 -6.96 13.10
CA ARG A 162 -3.88 -5.61 13.66
C ARG A 162 -3.26 -5.40 15.05
N ARG A 163 -2.98 -6.47 15.81
CA ARG A 163 -2.57 -6.37 17.23
C ARG A 163 -1.15 -5.82 17.43
N ARG A 164 -0.27 -5.85 16.41
CA ARG A 164 1.10 -5.29 16.48
C ARG A 164 1.35 -4.08 15.57
N ALA A 165 0.38 -3.69 14.75
CA ALA A 165 0.47 -2.45 13.96
C ALA A 165 0.56 -1.21 14.87
N ASN A 166 -0.01 -1.28 16.08
CA ASN A 166 0.04 -0.19 17.07
C ASN A 166 1.44 0.12 17.63
N SER A 167 2.41 -0.83 17.60
CA SER A 167 3.80 -0.52 17.97
C SER A 167 4.60 0.05 16.80
N ALA A 168 4.21 -0.32 15.57
CA ALA A 168 4.74 0.23 14.33
C ALA A 168 4.36 1.70 14.16
N SER A 169 3.16 2.11 14.58
CA SER A 169 2.73 3.51 14.45
C SER A 169 3.64 4.47 15.23
N ARG A 170 3.98 4.17 16.49
CA ARG A 170 4.87 5.01 17.32
C ARG A 170 6.30 5.13 16.79
N HIS A 171 6.82 4.07 16.14
CA HIS A 171 8.18 4.08 15.59
C HIS A 171 8.23 4.58 14.13
N GLY A 172 7.21 4.24 13.34
CA GLY A 172 7.04 4.70 11.96
C GLY A 172 6.79 6.19 11.86
N GLU A 173 6.21 6.80 12.90
CA GLU A 173 6.08 8.25 13.04
C GLU A 173 7.44 8.98 13.02
N LYS A 174 8.51 8.31 13.48
CA LYS A 174 9.89 8.84 13.49
C LYS A 174 10.59 8.75 12.12
N TYR A 175 10.29 7.73 11.31
CA TYR A 175 11.06 7.43 10.10
C TYR A 175 10.34 7.71 8.78
N LEU A 176 9.01 7.61 8.76
CA LEU A 176 8.22 7.68 7.52
C LEU A 176 7.32 8.92 7.46
N GLY A 177 7.30 9.75 8.51
CA GLY A 177 6.40 10.90 8.58
C GLY A 177 4.91 10.54 8.72
N SER A 178 4.56 9.26 8.83
CA SER A 178 3.31 8.79 8.24
C SER A 178 2.49 7.85 9.14
N ALA A 179 1.97 8.36 10.25
CA ALA A 179 0.79 7.73 10.86
C ALA A 179 -0.29 7.47 9.78
N GLU A 180 -0.37 8.34 8.77
CA GLU A 180 -1.27 8.24 7.62
C GLU A 180 -0.97 7.05 6.68
N VAL A 181 0.27 6.82 6.23
CA VAL A 181 0.62 5.63 5.42
C VAL A 181 0.34 4.35 6.21
N MET A 182 0.64 4.36 7.51
CA MET A 182 0.37 3.21 8.37
C MET A 182 -1.14 2.95 8.53
N ALA A 183 -1.93 4.03 8.63
CA ALA A 183 -3.39 3.95 8.69
C ALA A 183 -4.02 3.54 7.36
N MET A 184 -3.44 3.95 6.22
CA MET A 184 -4.00 3.74 4.88
C MET A 184 -3.57 2.42 4.23
N PHE A 185 -2.31 2.03 4.38
CA PHE A 185 -1.76 0.86 3.71
C PHE A 185 -1.60 -0.32 4.64
N GLY A 186 -1.80 -0.14 5.96
CA GLY A 186 -1.82 -1.21 6.96
C GLY A 186 -3.03 -2.14 6.89
N ASP A 187 -3.90 -1.95 5.90
CA ASP A 187 -5.08 -2.78 5.68
C ASP A 187 -5.44 -2.92 4.21
N MET A 188 -5.98 -4.09 3.87
CA MET A 188 -6.37 -4.44 2.49
C MET A 188 -7.53 -3.60 1.94
N TRP A 189 -8.37 -3.03 2.81
CA TRP A 189 -9.66 -2.45 2.39
C TRP A 189 -9.52 -1.00 1.98
N SER A 190 -8.70 -0.20 2.66
CA SER A 190 -8.50 1.21 2.32
C SER A 190 -8.08 1.39 0.85
N PRO A 191 -7.06 0.68 0.33
CA PRO A 191 -6.70 0.81 -1.08
C PRO A 191 -7.73 0.22 -2.04
N ALA A 192 -8.45 -0.84 -1.63
CA ALA A 192 -9.54 -1.40 -2.44
C ALA A 192 -10.71 -0.41 -2.59
N ILE A 193 -11.06 0.32 -1.52
CA ILE A 193 -12.06 1.40 -1.55
C ILE A 193 -11.59 2.53 -2.47
N ILE A 194 -10.33 2.95 -2.36
CA ILE A 194 -9.75 4.00 -3.20
C ILE A 194 -9.74 3.58 -4.68
N ALA A 195 -9.30 2.37 -4.99
CA ALA A 195 -9.33 1.81 -6.34
C ALA A 195 -10.75 1.74 -6.91
N SER A 196 -11.73 1.39 -6.08
CA SER A 196 -13.15 1.37 -6.45
C SER A 196 -13.67 2.78 -6.79
N ALA A 197 -13.24 3.80 -6.03
CA ALA A 197 -13.62 5.19 -6.27
C ALA A 197 -13.06 5.74 -7.60
N PHE A 198 -11.85 5.32 -8.00
CA PHE A 198 -11.29 5.60 -9.34
C PHE A 198 -12.13 4.98 -10.45
N ARG A 199 -12.68 3.77 -10.22
CA ARG A 199 -13.61 3.09 -11.15
C ARG A 199 -15.05 3.62 -11.10
N GLY A 200 -15.32 4.65 -10.31
CA GLY A 200 -16.65 5.25 -10.19
C GLY A 200 -17.58 4.60 -9.16
N VAL A 201 -17.16 3.51 -8.51
CA VAL A 201 -17.92 2.87 -7.42
C VAL A 201 -17.73 3.69 -6.14
N ARG A 202 -18.71 4.53 -5.84
CA ARG A 202 -18.57 5.61 -4.83
C ARG A 202 -19.68 5.65 -3.79
N ARG A 203 -20.76 4.87 -3.95
CA ARG A 203 -21.85 4.83 -2.97
C ARG A 203 -21.62 3.70 -1.98
N PHE A 204 -22.12 3.86 -0.76
CA PHE A 204 -21.93 2.87 0.30
C PHE A 204 -22.40 1.47 -0.12
N ASN A 205 -23.63 1.36 -0.63
CA ASN A 205 -24.21 0.07 -1.03
C ASN A 205 -23.47 -0.54 -2.22
N ASP A 206 -23.05 0.28 -3.19
CA ASP A 206 -22.29 -0.19 -4.34
C ASP A 206 -20.92 -0.71 -3.92
N LEU A 207 -20.26 -0.04 -2.96
CA LEU A 207 -19.00 -0.50 -2.38
C LEU A 207 -19.16 -1.82 -1.63
N VAL A 208 -20.22 -1.98 -0.83
CA VAL A 208 -20.54 -3.25 -0.17
C VAL A 208 -20.72 -4.37 -1.20
N ALA A 209 -21.52 -4.12 -2.24
CA ALA A 209 -21.80 -5.11 -3.28
C ALA A 209 -20.55 -5.46 -4.09
N TYR A 210 -19.81 -4.44 -4.54
CA TYR A 210 -18.64 -4.58 -5.42
C TYR A 210 -17.45 -5.22 -4.71
N LEU A 211 -17.12 -4.76 -3.50
CA LEU A 211 -15.97 -5.29 -2.74
C LEU A 211 -16.33 -6.55 -1.94
N ARG A 212 -17.63 -6.84 -1.76
CA ARG A 212 -18.14 -7.83 -0.80
C ARG A 212 -17.57 -7.59 0.61
N ILE A 213 -17.40 -6.32 0.96
CA ILE A 213 -16.85 -5.88 2.24
C ILE A 213 -17.96 -5.88 3.31
N PRO A 214 -17.70 -6.36 4.55
CA PRO A 214 -18.67 -6.26 5.62
C PRO A 214 -19.01 -4.78 5.92
N PRO A 215 -20.32 -4.40 6.02
CA PRO A 215 -20.72 -3.00 6.18
C PRO A 215 -20.07 -2.28 7.36
N LEU A 216 -19.90 -2.95 8.50
CA LEU A 216 -19.22 -2.38 9.66
C LEU A 216 -17.75 -2.02 9.37
N VAL A 217 -17.05 -2.88 8.62
CA VAL A 217 -15.66 -2.63 8.22
C VAL A 217 -15.60 -1.47 7.24
N LEU A 218 -16.51 -1.41 6.27
CA LEU A 218 -16.60 -0.29 5.33
C LEU A 218 -16.85 1.03 6.06
N SER A 219 -17.80 1.07 7.00
CA SER A 219 -18.10 2.28 7.79
C SER A 219 -16.89 2.79 8.57
N MET A 220 -16.14 1.90 9.23
CA MET A 220 -14.91 2.28 9.94
C MET A 220 -13.87 2.86 8.98
N ARG A 221 -13.64 2.21 7.84
CA ARG A 221 -12.63 2.65 6.85
C ARG A 221 -13.00 3.94 6.16
N LEU A 222 -14.28 4.12 5.80
CA LEU A 222 -14.74 5.39 5.24
C LEU A 222 -14.58 6.52 6.25
N LYS A 223 -14.86 6.30 7.53
CA LYS A 223 -14.62 7.29 8.59
C LYS A 223 -13.14 7.69 8.67
N GLU A 224 -12.23 6.71 8.62
CA GLU A 224 -10.78 6.96 8.63
C GLU A 224 -10.33 7.72 7.37
N LEU A 225 -10.75 7.29 6.18
CA LEU A 225 -10.39 7.94 4.90
C LEU A 225 -10.95 9.37 4.78
N LEU A 226 -12.11 9.63 5.38
CA LEU A 226 -12.67 10.99 5.51
C LEU A 226 -11.83 11.84 6.48
N ALA A 227 -11.46 11.27 7.63
CA ALA A 227 -10.64 11.98 8.63
C ALA A 227 -9.24 12.32 8.10
N LEU A 228 -8.67 11.45 7.25
CA LEU A 228 -7.40 11.69 6.57
C LEU A 228 -7.51 12.68 5.39
N GLY A 229 -8.72 13.10 5.03
CA GLY A 229 -8.98 13.99 3.91
C GLY A 229 -8.74 13.36 2.54
N VAL A 230 -8.67 12.02 2.45
CA VAL A 230 -8.50 11.27 1.19
C VAL A 230 -9.82 11.22 0.41
N LEU A 231 -10.92 11.08 1.14
CA LEU A 231 -12.27 11.13 0.62
C LEU A 231 -13.01 12.36 1.16
N LYS A 232 -14.04 12.79 0.44
CA LYS A 232 -15.06 13.73 0.91
C LYS A 232 -16.46 13.19 0.58
N ARG A 233 -17.44 13.54 1.40
CA ARG A 233 -18.86 13.28 1.11
C ARG A 233 -19.35 14.34 0.13
N LYS A 234 -20.10 13.92 -0.90
CA LYS A 234 -20.86 14.81 -1.77
C LYS A 234 -22.30 14.31 -1.81
N SER A 235 -23.25 15.18 -1.46
CA SER A 235 -24.67 14.91 -1.67
C SER A 235 -24.96 14.85 -3.16
N VAL A 236 -25.75 13.87 -3.59
CA VAL A 236 -26.22 13.81 -4.97
C VAL A 236 -27.31 14.87 -5.14
N GLU A 237 -27.24 15.66 -6.21
CA GLU A 237 -28.05 16.89 -6.44
C GLU A 237 -29.58 16.68 -6.43
N ASP A 238 -30.08 15.45 -6.34
CA ASP A 238 -31.51 15.10 -6.25
C ASP A 238 -31.91 14.30 -4.99
N SER A 239 -31.01 14.14 -4.01
CA SER A 239 -31.36 13.49 -2.74
C SER A 239 -30.38 13.80 -1.62
N GLU A 240 -30.83 14.55 -0.61
CA GLU A 240 -30.15 14.72 0.68
C GLU A 240 -29.87 13.39 1.40
N ARG A 241 -30.57 12.31 1.01
CA ARG A 241 -30.50 10.99 1.64
C ARG A 241 -29.38 10.08 1.11
N TYR A 242 -28.76 10.41 -0.02
CA TYR A 242 -27.75 9.56 -0.66
C TYR A 242 -26.43 10.32 -0.83
N GLU A 243 -25.45 9.96 0.00
CA GLU A 243 -24.10 10.51 -0.07
C GLU A 243 -23.18 9.59 -0.90
N ALA A 244 -22.41 10.19 -1.81
CA ALA A 244 -21.32 9.53 -2.51
C ALA A 244 -19.97 9.95 -1.94
N PHE A 245 -19.00 9.04 -1.93
CA PHE A 245 -17.63 9.28 -1.50
C PHE A 245 -16.76 9.62 -2.70
N HIS A 246 -16.26 10.86 -2.75
CA HIS A 246 -15.40 11.34 -3.83
C HIS A 246 -13.96 11.48 -3.35
N LEU A 247 -13.01 11.13 -4.21
CA LEU A 247 -11.60 11.40 -3.96
C LEU A 247 -11.37 12.92 -3.91
N THR A 248 -10.61 13.36 -2.91
CA THR A 248 -10.07 14.72 -2.85
C THR A 248 -8.80 14.80 -3.70
N ARG A 249 -8.13 15.96 -3.74
CA ARG A 249 -6.81 16.07 -4.36
C ARG A 249 -5.80 15.08 -3.71
N LYS A 250 -5.82 14.98 -2.37
CA LYS A 250 -5.02 14.01 -1.62
C LYS A 250 -5.30 12.57 -2.03
N GLY A 251 -6.56 12.22 -2.26
CA GLY A 251 -6.92 10.89 -2.75
C GLY A 251 -6.56 10.64 -4.21
N LEU A 252 -6.65 11.64 -5.09
CA LEU A 252 -6.28 11.53 -6.51
C LEU A 252 -4.77 11.29 -6.68
N ASP A 253 -3.93 11.89 -5.84
CA ASP A 253 -2.47 11.74 -5.92
C ASP A 253 -1.98 10.32 -5.57
N LEU A 254 -2.87 9.44 -5.08
CA LEU A 254 -2.61 8.00 -4.88
C LEU A 254 -2.70 7.18 -6.17
N PHE A 255 -3.10 7.81 -7.28
CA PHE A 255 -3.33 7.10 -8.53
C PHE A 255 -2.14 6.29 -9.03
N PRO A 256 -0.88 6.78 -9.03
CA PRO A 256 0.25 5.98 -9.50
C PRO A 256 0.41 4.68 -8.71
N TYR A 257 0.24 4.75 -7.39
CA TYR A 257 0.26 3.58 -6.53
C TYR A 257 -0.87 2.59 -6.86
N ILE A 258 -2.10 3.08 -7.04
CA ILE A 258 -3.24 2.22 -7.39
C ILE A 258 -3.06 1.60 -8.78
N ALA A 259 -2.57 2.36 -9.75
CA ALA A 259 -2.37 1.91 -11.12
C ALA A 259 -1.28 0.82 -11.22
N MET A 260 -0.18 0.97 -10.49
CA MET A 260 0.92 -0.03 -10.46
C MET A 260 0.52 -1.36 -9.82
N LEU A 261 -0.48 -1.36 -8.95
CA LEU A 261 -0.96 -2.56 -8.26
C LEU A 261 -2.23 -3.17 -8.89
N ALA A 262 -2.78 -2.55 -9.94
CA ALA A 262 -4.03 -2.95 -10.59
C ALA A 262 -3.86 -4.14 -11.54
#